data_AF-A0A1H8SQF3-F1
#
_entry.id   AF-A0A1H8SQF3-F1
#
_cell.length_a   1.000
_cell.length_b   1.000
_cell.length_c   1.000
_cell.angle_alpha   90.00
_cell.angle_beta   90.00
_cell.angle_gamma   90.00
#
_symmetry.space_group_name_H-M   'P 1'
#
loop_
_entity.id
_entity.type
_entity.pdbx_description
1 polymer ?
#
loop_
_entity_poly.entity_id
_entity_poly.type
_entity_poly.pdbx_seq_one_letter_code
_entity_poly.pdbx_strand_id
1 'polypeptide(L)'
;MITKIIDGVAFELKEEFDFAFLSEYGKVFAVFDQQDSGYLCFGVQADHKKLFLKMAGAATVRSSVSTGAAIARLQSTVSIYEDLRHPSLIHIIENKEIDNGYLIR
;
A
#
# COMPACT_ATOMS: atom_id res chain seq x y z
N MET A 1 7.20 -16.09 9.38
CA MET A 1 6.31 -14.91 9.32
C MET A 1 6.69 -14.01 10.48
N ILE A 2 6.63 -12.71 10.26
CA ILE A 2 6.97 -11.67 11.22
C ILE A 2 5.69 -10.90 11.49
N THR A 3 5.33 -10.73 12.76
CA THR A 3 4.24 -9.84 13.16
C THR A 3 4.79 -8.44 13.37
N LYS A 4 4.21 -7.46 12.66
CA LYS A 4 4.53 -6.04 12.81
C LYS A 4 3.35 -5.32 13.41
N ILE A 5 3.63 -4.27 14.19
CA ILE A 5 2.60 -3.43 14.81
C ILE A 5 2.90 -1.98 14.45
N ILE A 6 1.93 -1.30 13.83
CA ILE A 6 1.99 0.13 13.55
C ILE A 6 0.71 0.76 14.08
N ASP A 7 0.84 1.82 14.89
CA ASP A 7 -0.29 2.54 15.51
C ASP A 7 -1.28 1.65 16.28
N GLY A 8 -0.80 0.51 16.79
CA GLY A 8 -1.61 -0.49 17.50
C GLY A 8 -2.33 -1.49 16.60
N VAL A 9 -2.14 -1.43 15.28
CA VAL A 9 -2.67 -2.41 14.31
C VAL A 9 -1.59 -3.43 13.97
N ALA A 10 -1.88 -4.69 14.26
CA ALA A 10 -0.99 -5.81 13.96
C ALA A 10 -1.25 -6.38 12.56
N PHE A 11 -0.18 -6.78 11.87
CA PHE A 11 -0.23 -7.43 10.56
C PHE A 11 1.00 -8.31 10.33
N GLU A 12 0.96 -9.19 9.35
CA GLU A 12 1.99 -10.20 9.11
C GLU A 12 2.74 -9.98 7.79
N LEU A 13 4.05 -10.25 7.83
CA LEU A 13 4.94 -10.23 6.67
C LEU A 13 5.82 -11.48 6.61
N LYS A 14 6.40 -11.76 5.45
CA LYS A 14 7.42 -12.81 5.29
C LYS A 14 8.81 -12.33 5.72
N GLU A 15 9.09 -11.05 5.47
CA GLU A 15 10.40 -10.41 5.68
C GLU A 15 10.20 -9.01 6.26
N GLU A 16 11.24 -8.45 6.88
CA GLU A 16 11.21 -7.08 7.39
C GLU A 16 11.09 -6.06 6.25
N PHE A 17 10.37 -4.97 6.52
CA PHE A 17 10.19 -3.86 5.59
C PHE A 17 10.06 -2.56 6.39
N ASP A 18 10.65 -1.46 5.89
CA ASP A 18 10.55 -0.16 6.55
C ASP A 18 9.26 0.58 6.15
N PHE A 19 8.46 0.96 7.14
CA PHE A 19 7.20 1.65 6.96
C PHE A 19 7.23 3.10 7.42
N ALA A 20 8.41 3.70 7.61
CA ALA A 20 8.56 5.09 8.04
C ALA A 20 7.75 6.08 7.17
N PHE A 21 7.62 5.81 5.87
CA PHE A 21 6.84 6.62 4.92
C PHE A 21 5.35 6.77 5.30
N LEU A 22 4.77 5.85 6.09
CA LEU A 22 3.37 5.94 6.53
C LEU A 22 3.12 7.17 7.42
N SER A 23 4.14 7.60 8.18
CA SER A 23 4.03 8.76 9.06
C SER A 23 3.74 10.06 8.32
N GLU A 24 4.05 10.14 7.02
CA GLU A 24 3.73 11.27 6.16
C GLU A 24 2.22 11.43 5.92
N TYR A 25 1.45 10.34 6.08
CA TYR A 25 0.03 10.30 5.74
C TYR A 25 -0.90 10.35 6.96
N GLY A 26 -0.39 10.04 8.16
CA GLY A 26 -1.14 10.08 9.41
C GLY A 26 -1.16 8.74 10.14
N LYS A 27 -2.21 8.51 10.95
CA LYS A 27 -2.29 7.34 11.84
C LYS A 27 -2.97 6.15 11.15
N VAL A 28 -2.31 5.01 11.11
CA VAL A 28 -2.88 3.75 10.60
C VAL A 28 -4.01 3.29 11.53
N PHE A 29 -5.16 2.94 10.96
CA PHE A 29 -6.30 2.35 11.70
C PHE A 29 -6.73 0.99 11.14
N ALA A 30 -6.25 0.60 9.95
CA ALA A 30 -6.53 -0.69 9.34
C ALA A 30 -5.38 -1.11 8.42
N VAL A 31 -5.11 -2.41 8.35
CA VAL A 31 -4.16 -3.03 7.42
C VAL A 31 -4.84 -4.21 6.71
N PHE A 32 -4.59 -4.34 5.41
CA PHE A 32 -5.07 -5.44 4.57
C PHE A 32 -3.86 -6.22 4.03
N ASP A 33 -3.40 -7.21 4.78
CA ASP A 33 -2.14 -7.94 4.60
C ASP A 33 -2.28 -9.35 4.01
N GLN A 34 -3.51 -9.84 3.89
CA GLN A 34 -3.81 -11.20 3.42
C GLN A 34 -4.10 -11.27 1.90
N GLN A 35 -3.56 -10.34 1.12
CA GLN A 35 -3.74 -10.31 -0.34
C GLN A 35 -2.65 -11.14 -1.04
N ASP A 36 -3.05 -11.87 -2.09
CA ASP A 36 -2.16 -12.71 -2.92
C ASP A 36 -1.43 -11.92 -4.02
N SER A 37 -1.86 -10.69 -4.30
CA SER A 37 -1.32 -9.84 -5.35
C SER A 37 0.08 -9.28 -5.06
N GLY A 38 0.62 -9.48 -3.85
CA GLY A 38 1.83 -8.81 -3.37
C GLY A 38 1.61 -7.35 -2.98
N TYR A 39 0.35 -6.94 -2.80
CA TYR A 39 0.00 -5.61 -2.30
C TYR A 39 -0.30 -5.65 -0.82
N LEU A 40 0.07 -4.57 -0.14
CA LEU A 40 -0.31 -4.28 1.22
C LEU A 40 -1.07 -2.95 1.21
N CYS A 41 -2.26 -2.94 1.79
CA CYS A 41 -3.07 -1.72 1.84
C CYS A 41 -3.29 -1.25 3.26
N PHE A 42 -3.40 0.07 3.44
CA PHE A 42 -3.59 0.71 4.74
C PHE A 42 -4.76 1.69 4.69
N GLY A 43 -5.60 1.64 5.73
CA GLY A 43 -6.48 2.75 6.07
C GLY A 43 -5.75 3.71 6.99
N VAL A 44 -5.61 4.98 6.60
CA VAL A 44 -4.91 6.00 7.37
C VAL A 44 -5.85 7.16 7.69
N GLN A 45 -5.81 7.62 8.95
CA GLN A 45 -6.49 8.82 9.41
C GLN A 45 -5.55 10.02 9.26
N ALA A 46 -5.89 10.92 8.33
CA ALA A 46 -5.17 12.15 8.01
C ALA A 46 -6.02 13.37 8.39
N ASP A 47 -5.75 13.97 9.55
CA ASP A 47 -6.58 15.05 10.12
C ASP A 47 -8.08 14.72 10.09
N HIS A 48 -8.87 15.44 9.29
CA HIS A 48 -10.31 15.29 9.12
C HIS A 48 -10.71 14.35 7.97
N LYS A 49 -9.76 13.65 7.35
CA LYS A 49 -9.99 12.79 6.18
C LYS A 49 -9.42 11.38 6.41
N LYS A 50 -9.97 10.41 5.70
CA LYS A 50 -9.44 9.04 5.64
C LYS A 50 -8.83 8.82 4.27
N LEU A 51 -7.64 8.23 4.25
CA LEU A 51 -6.91 7.86 3.05
C LEU A 51 -6.83 6.34 2.96
N PHE A 52 -6.82 5.84 1.72
CA PHE A 52 -6.53 4.44 1.42
C PHE A 52 -5.20 4.38 0.68
N LEU A 53 -4.18 3.87 1.36
CA LEU A 53 -2.86 3.69 0.80
C LEU A 53 -2.74 2.28 0.24
N LYS A 54 -2.24 2.14 -0.98
CA LYS A 54 -1.95 0.84 -1.58
C LYS A 54 -0.49 0.81 -2.03
N MET A 55 0.27 -0.17 -1.54
CA MET A 55 1.68 -0.29 -1.87
C MET A 55 2.07 -1.68 -2.36
N ALA A 56 3.20 -1.73 -3.04
CA ALA A 56 3.94 -2.93 -3.40
C ALA A 56 5.40 -2.78 -2.96
N GLY A 57 6.07 -3.89 -2.65
CA GLY A 57 7.49 -3.91 -2.23
C GLY A 57 7.74 -4.76 -0.99
N ALA A 58 6.78 -4.78 -0.06
CA ALA A 58 6.83 -5.66 1.10
C ALA A 58 6.51 -7.12 0.73
N ALA A 59 7.22 -8.08 1.32
CA ALA A 59 6.96 -9.50 1.11
C ALA A 59 5.72 -9.96 1.90
N THR A 60 4.54 -9.92 1.28
CA THR A 60 3.27 -10.29 1.93
C THR A 60 3.12 -11.80 2.12
N VAL A 61 2.40 -12.21 3.18
CA VAL A 61 2.27 -13.61 3.60
C VAL A 61 1.67 -14.52 2.52
N ARG A 62 0.68 -14.03 1.76
CA ARG A 62 -0.03 -14.85 0.78
C ARG A 62 0.47 -14.70 -0.65
N SER A 63 1.36 -13.76 -0.93
CA SER A 63 1.86 -13.56 -2.29
C SER A 63 2.84 -14.66 -2.71
N SER A 64 2.61 -15.22 -3.89
CA SER A 64 3.60 -16.00 -4.65
C SER A 64 4.32 -15.15 -5.72
N VAL A 65 3.93 -13.89 -5.86
CA VAL A 65 4.51 -12.92 -6.80
C VAL A 65 5.73 -12.26 -6.15
N SER A 66 6.79 -12.07 -6.93
CA SER A 66 7.98 -11.34 -6.47
C SER A 66 7.66 -9.87 -6.20
N THR A 67 8.36 -9.26 -5.25
CA THR A 67 8.16 -7.84 -4.89
C THR A 67 8.35 -6.92 -6.09
N GLY A 68 9.37 -7.16 -6.92
CA GLY A 68 9.59 -6.40 -8.16
C GLY A 68 8.45 -6.52 -9.17
N ALA A 69 7.86 -7.71 -9.35
CA ALA A 69 6.71 -7.88 -10.23
C ALA A 69 5.45 -7.19 -9.68
N ALA A 70 5.25 -7.22 -8.36
CA ALA A 70 4.17 -6.47 -7.71
C ALA A 70 4.36 -4.95 -7.89
N ILE A 71 5.59 -4.43 -7.73
CA ILE A 71 5.91 -3.00 -7.95
C ILE A 71 5.59 -2.59 -9.38
N ALA A 72 6.12 -3.31 -10.38
CA ALA A 72 5.90 -3.01 -11.79
C ALA A 72 4.40 -3.05 -12.15
N ARG A 73 3.66 -4.00 -11.59
CA ARG A 73 2.22 -4.10 -11.78
C ARG A 73 1.47 -2.94 -11.13
N LEU A 74 1.88 -2.48 -9.94
CA LEU A 74 1.23 -1.35 -9.28
C LEU A 74 1.47 -0.05 -10.07
N GLN A 75 2.70 0.18 -10.51
CA GLN A 75 3.08 1.31 -11.37
C GLN A 75 2.25 1.35 -12.65
N SER A 76 2.07 0.21 -13.33
CA SER A 76 1.28 0.16 -14.57
C SER A 76 -0.21 0.44 -14.36
N THR A 77 -0.72 0.40 -13.12
CA THR A 77 -2.11 0.78 -12.87
C THR A 77 -2.35 2.28 -12.98
N VAL A 78 -1.32 3.12 -12.79
CA VAL A 78 -1.48 4.59 -12.76
C VAL A 78 -2.11 5.11 -14.05
N SER A 79 -1.60 4.70 -15.21
CA SER A 79 -2.17 5.13 -16.50
C SER A 79 -3.62 4.66 -16.67
N ILE A 80 -3.98 3.49 -16.14
CA ILE A 80 -5.36 2.99 -16.19
C ILE A 80 -6.31 3.89 -15.38
N TYR A 81 -5.89 4.34 -14.20
CA TYR A 81 -6.68 5.28 -13.40
C TYR A 81 -6.82 6.65 -14.07
N GLU A 82 -5.77 7.12 -14.77
CA GLU A 82 -5.80 8.36 -15.54
C GLU A 82 -6.75 8.26 -16.75
N ASP A 83 -6.67 7.16 -17.50
CA ASP A 83 -7.51 6.89 -18.67
C ASP A 83 -8.99 6.74 -18.29
N LEU A 84 -9.28 6.15 -17.13
CA LEU A 84 -10.65 5.92 -16.63
C LEU A 84 -11.19 7.04 -15.75
N ARG A 85 -10.53 8.21 -15.68
CA ARG A 85 -10.91 9.27 -14.75
C ARG A 85 -12.35 9.75 -14.95
N HIS A 86 -13.21 9.51 -13.96
CA HIS A 86 -14.62 9.88 -13.98
C HIS A 86 -15.12 10.26 -12.56
N PRO A 87 -16.03 11.25 -12.39
CA PRO A 87 -16.50 11.68 -11.06
C PRO A 87 -17.13 10.58 -10.18
N SER A 88 -17.61 9.50 -10.78
CA SER A 88 -18.19 8.34 -10.07
C SER A 88 -17.17 7.25 -9.73
N LEU A 89 -15.91 7.39 -10.14
CA LEU A 89 -14.84 6.44 -9.89
C LEU A 89 -13.87 7.01 -8.86
N ILE A 90 -13.17 6.11 -8.17
CA ILE A 90 -12.09 6.51 -7.26
C ILE A 90 -10.96 7.17 -8.06
N HIS A 91 -10.31 8.16 -7.45
CA HIS A 91 -9.22 8.92 -8.06
C HIS A 91 -7.93 8.64 -7.30
N ILE A 92 -6.83 8.44 -8.04
CA ILE A 92 -5.49 8.53 -7.46
C ILE A 92 -5.21 10.01 -7.16
N ILE A 93 -4.86 10.29 -5.91
CA ILE A 93 -4.44 11.60 -5.42
C ILE A 93 -2.94 11.76 -5.66
N GLU A 94 -2.18 10.69 -5.46
CA GLU A 94 -0.72 10.70 -5.57
C GLU A 94 -0.19 9.28 -5.82
N ASN A 95 0.93 9.21 -6.51
CA ASN A 95 1.74 8.01 -6.62
C ASN A 95 3.22 8.39 -6.44
N LYS A 96 4.00 7.52 -5.79
CA LYS A 96 5.43 7.76 -5.57
C LYS A 96 6.22 6.48 -5.34
N GLU A 97 7.51 6.55 -5.66
CA GLU A 97 8.49 5.57 -5.18
C GLU A 97 8.71 5.74 -3.67
N ILE A 98 8.91 4.62 -3.00
CA ILE A 98 9.31 4.54 -1.59
C ILE A 98 10.50 3.58 -1.50
N ASP A 99 11.20 3.57 -0.36
CA ASP A 99 12.32 2.66 -0.18
C ASP A 99 11.88 1.20 -0.39
N ASN A 100 12.50 0.54 -1.38
CA ASN A 100 12.20 -0.82 -1.80
C ASN A 100 10.74 -1.06 -2.23
N GLY A 101 10.02 -0.03 -2.68
CA GLY A 101 8.62 -0.17 -3.04
C GLY A 101 8.02 0.96 -3.87
N TYR A 102 6.71 0.87 -4.06
CA TYR A 102 5.91 1.89 -4.74
C TYR A 102 4.56 2.02 -4.07
N LEU A 103 4.04 3.24 -4.03
CA LEU A 103 2.82 3.61 -3.33
C LEU A 103 1.87 4.38 -4.26
N ILE A 104 0.58 4.09 -4.16
CA ILE A 104 -0.51 4.92 -4.69
C ILE A 104 -1.51 5.22 -3.56
N ARG A 105 -2.13 6.40 -3.60
CA ARG A 105 -3.18 6.82 -2.66
C ARG A 105 -4.31 7.59 -3.30
#